data_AF-A0A2E7ERS6-F1
#
_entry.id   AF-A0A2E7ERS6-F1
#
_cell.length_a   1.000
_cell.length_b   1.000
_cell.length_c   1.000
_cell.angle_alpha   90.00
_cell.angle_beta   90.00
_cell.angle_gamma   90.00
#
_symmetry.space_group_name_H-M   'P 1'
#
loop_
_entity.id
_entity.type
_entity.pdbx_description
1 polymer ?
#
loop_
_entity_poly.entity_id
_entity_poly.type
_entity_poly.pdbx_seq_one_letter_code
_entity_poly.pdbx_strand_id
1 'polypeptide(L)'
;MIRLSFLSIAVVFIVGMPSHVQASIVNLTFSGTYKTVDLEEEVGAFNYSMTYDTTLDTNTESFATGADLSGLTTYHEWHGYSASGIIDLDFQFDGMEWLLSDHSGNVPREGVTEGLWFDVDLATGATPTLAWFKFNNSSSDLYLGNMYFDDENIGLGTGSTIVFSSDVTPSIRTNSLTITRSDPAPIPEPASVITWTLLGIVGWIATWWERRR
;
A
#
# COMPACT_ATOMS: atom_id res chain seq x y z
N MET A 1 43.33 23.82 -52.65
CA MET A 1 43.08 22.44 -52.21
C MET A 1 43.28 22.39 -50.69
N ILE A 2 42.23 22.64 -49.90
CA ILE A 2 42.23 22.55 -48.43
C ILE A 2 40.88 21.93 -48.04
N ARG A 3 40.91 20.76 -47.41
CA ARG A 3 39.73 19.99 -46.98
C ARG A 3 39.26 20.51 -45.62
N LEU A 4 38.01 21.00 -45.54
CA LEU A 4 37.33 21.27 -44.27
C LEU A 4 36.69 19.97 -43.77
N SER A 5 37.28 19.39 -42.73
CA SER A 5 36.73 18.25 -42.01
C SER A 5 35.75 18.74 -40.95
N PHE A 6 34.44 18.56 -41.18
CA PHE A 6 33.42 18.79 -40.15
C PHE A 6 33.28 17.55 -39.27
N LEU A 7 33.80 17.64 -38.05
CA LEU A 7 33.57 16.67 -36.98
C LEU A 7 32.22 17.00 -36.34
N SER A 8 31.18 16.22 -36.64
CA SER A 8 29.87 16.34 -35.97
C SER A 8 29.84 15.40 -34.77
N ILE A 9 29.94 15.94 -33.56
CA ILE A 9 29.74 15.19 -32.32
C ILE A 9 28.26 15.27 -31.98
N ALA A 10 27.52 14.18 -32.17
CA ALA A 10 26.16 14.04 -31.67
C ALA A 10 26.22 13.52 -30.23
N VAL A 11 25.94 14.40 -29.26
CA VAL A 11 25.75 14.00 -27.86
C VAL A 11 24.31 13.54 -27.69
N VAL A 12 24.10 12.23 -27.58
CA VAL A 12 22.80 11.65 -27.23
C VAL A 12 22.66 11.67 -25.72
N PHE A 13 21.86 12.60 -25.19
CA PHE A 13 21.44 12.60 -23.80
C PHE A 13 20.37 11.50 -23.62
N ILE A 14 20.76 10.33 -23.13
CA ILE A 14 19.81 9.37 -22.59
C ILE A 14 19.44 9.89 -21.20
N VAL A 15 18.34 10.63 -21.11
CA VAL A 15 17.69 10.91 -19.83
C VAL A 15 17.09 9.59 -19.39
N GLY A 16 17.81 8.86 -18.53
CA GLY A 16 17.23 7.75 -17.80
C GLY A 16 16.13 8.30 -16.90
N MET A 17 14.88 8.23 -17.34
CA MET A 17 13.77 8.42 -16.43
C MET A 17 13.84 7.28 -15.42
N PRO A 18 13.82 7.56 -14.10
CA PRO A 18 13.66 6.51 -13.12
C PRO A 18 12.29 5.89 -13.37
N SER A 19 12.26 4.68 -13.95
CA SER A 19 11.07 3.85 -14.02
C SER A 19 10.78 3.29 -12.63
N HIS A 20 10.36 4.17 -11.72
CA HIS A 20 9.60 3.72 -10.56
C HIS A 20 8.24 3.29 -11.11
N VAL A 21 8.16 2.05 -11.59
CA VAL A 21 6.88 1.39 -11.78
C VAL A 21 6.32 1.19 -10.38
N GLN A 22 5.62 2.20 -9.91
CA GLN A 22 4.82 2.18 -8.70
C GLN A 22 3.78 1.08 -8.87
N ALA A 23 3.79 0.09 -7.97
CA ALA A 23 2.81 -0.98 -7.99
C ALA A 23 1.43 -0.35 -7.74
N SER A 24 0.58 -0.34 -8.76
CA SER A 24 -0.81 0.08 -8.60
C SER A 24 -1.54 -0.90 -7.68
N ILE A 25 -1.24 -2.19 -7.82
CA ILE A 25 -1.84 -3.28 -7.05
C ILE A 25 -0.85 -3.79 -6.01
N VAL A 26 -1.30 -3.88 -4.77
CA VAL A 26 -0.52 -4.31 -3.60
C VAL A 26 -1.24 -5.47 -2.93
N ASN A 27 -0.54 -6.58 -2.68
CA ASN A 27 -1.08 -7.66 -1.85
C ASN A 27 -0.52 -7.53 -0.43
N LEU A 28 -1.42 -7.43 0.54
CA LEU A 28 -1.10 -7.35 1.95
C LEU A 28 -1.56 -8.63 2.65
N THR A 29 -0.71 -9.15 3.53
CA THR A 29 -1.03 -10.29 4.40
C THR A 29 -0.83 -9.87 5.84
N PHE A 30 -1.89 -10.02 6.64
CA PHE A 30 -1.96 -9.69 8.05
C PHE A 30 -1.95 -10.97 8.85
N SER A 31 -0.95 -11.14 9.72
CA SER A 31 -0.81 -12.36 10.52
C SER A 31 -0.41 -12.03 11.94
N GLY A 32 -0.69 -12.97 12.85
CA GLY A 32 -0.34 -12.79 14.24
C GLY A 32 -0.88 -13.92 15.10
N THR A 33 -0.74 -13.74 16.42
CA THR A 33 -1.25 -14.68 17.40
C THR A 33 -2.31 -14.00 18.26
N TYR A 34 -3.26 -14.79 18.75
CA TYR A 34 -4.39 -14.28 19.48
C TYR A 34 -4.59 -14.98 20.82
N LYS A 35 -5.16 -14.23 21.75
CA LYS A 35 -5.47 -14.65 23.12
C LYS A 35 -6.94 -14.38 23.38
N THR A 36 -7.59 -15.28 24.11
CA THR A 36 -8.90 -14.97 24.71
C THR A 36 -8.66 -14.07 25.92
N VAL A 37 -9.44 -12.99 26.04
CA VAL A 37 -9.27 -12.02 27.14
C VAL A 37 -9.27 -12.67 28.52
N ASP A 38 -10.01 -13.75 28.71
CA ASP A 38 -10.15 -14.41 30.02
C ASP A 38 -8.98 -15.32 30.41
N LEU A 39 -8.15 -15.74 29.46
CA LEU A 39 -7.11 -16.76 29.72
C LEU A 39 -5.69 -16.20 29.70
N GLU A 40 -5.45 -15.01 29.13
CA GLU A 40 -4.12 -14.40 28.89
C GLU A 40 -3.07 -15.32 28.19
N GLU A 41 -3.46 -16.54 27.83
CA GLU A 41 -2.69 -17.55 27.13
C GLU A 41 -2.93 -17.41 25.62
N GLU A 42 -1.88 -17.68 24.84
CA GLU A 42 -1.98 -17.76 23.39
C GLU A 42 -2.83 -18.96 22.99
N VAL A 43 -3.92 -18.69 22.28
CA VAL A 43 -4.92 -19.71 21.90
C VAL A 43 -4.69 -20.18 20.47
N GLY A 44 -4.21 -19.31 19.58
CA GLY A 44 -3.95 -19.68 18.19
C GLY A 44 -3.33 -18.55 17.36
N ALA A 45 -3.29 -18.77 16.05
CA ALA A 45 -2.79 -17.83 15.05
C ALA A 45 -3.87 -17.49 14.03
N PHE A 46 -3.76 -16.31 13.43
CA PHE A 46 -4.61 -15.88 12.31
C PHE A 46 -3.75 -15.49 11.12
N ASN A 47 -4.33 -15.57 9.93
CA ASN A 47 -3.73 -15.11 8.69
C ASN A 47 -4.84 -14.61 7.76
N TYR A 48 -4.77 -13.34 7.38
CA TYR A 48 -5.74 -12.67 6.54
C TYR A 48 -5.02 -12.04 5.35
N SER A 49 -5.71 -11.91 4.22
CA SER A 49 -5.12 -11.24 3.05
C SER A 49 -6.06 -10.23 2.41
N MET A 50 -5.47 -9.20 1.83
CA MET A 50 -6.16 -8.12 1.13
C MET A 50 -5.35 -7.72 -0.11
N THR A 51 -6.02 -7.59 -1.24
CA THR A 51 -5.44 -6.97 -2.44
C THR A 51 -6.01 -5.57 -2.59
N TYR A 52 -5.12 -4.59 -2.75
CA TYR A 52 -5.46 -3.17 -2.83
C TYR A 52 -4.95 -2.55 -4.13
N ASP A 53 -5.81 -1.84 -4.85
CA ASP A 53 -5.47 -1.02 -6.02
C ASP A 53 -5.43 0.47 -5.63
N THR A 54 -4.22 1.01 -5.52
CA THR A 54 -3.94 2.41 -5.21
C THR A 54 -4.47 3.39 -6.26
N THR A 55 -4.79 2.93 -7.47
CA THR A 55 -5.37 3.81 -8.51
C THR A 55 -6.87 4.04 -8.33
N LEU A 56 -7.53 3.22 -7.52
CA LEU A 56 -8.94 3.35 -7.13
C LEU A 56 -9.10 4.08 -5.80
N ASP A 57 -8.00 4.53 -5.20
CA ASP A 57 -8.02 5.24 -3.94
C ASP A 57 -8.56 6.66 -4.09
N THR A 58 -9.50 7.01 -3.23
CA THR A 58 -10.14 8.31 -3.15
C THR A 58 -9.81 9.07 -1.87
N ASN A 59 -9.16 8.41 -0.89
CA ASN A 59 -8.65 9.07 0.30
C ASN A 59 -7.19 9.43 0.06
N THR A 60 -6.86 10.72 0.05
CA THR A 60 -5.48 11.17 -0.15
C THR A 60 -4.92 11.87 1.09
N GLU A 61 -5.56 11.68 2.24
CA GLU A 61 -5.13 12.30 3.48
C GLU A 61 -3.85 11.65 3.98
N SER A 62 -2.86 12.50 4.29
CA SER A 62 -1.61 12.06 4.87
C SER A 62 -1.15 13.06 5.94
N PHE A 63 -0.64 12.52 7.03
CA PHE A 63 -0.09 13.29 8.15
C PHE A 63 1.31 12.78 8.44
N ALA A 64 2.31 13.63 8.26
CA ALA A 64 3.69 13.29 8.60
C ALA A 64 3.83 13.11 10.13
N THR A 65 4.88 12.41 10.57
CA THR A 65 5.26 12.37 11.99
C THR A 65 5.43 13.79 12.56
N GLY A 66 4.82 14.06 13.71
CA GLY A 66 4.86 15.36 14.37
C GLY A 66 3.83 16.37 13.83
N ALA A 67 2.97 15.98 12.90
CA ALA A 67 1.89 16.83 12.40
C ALA A 67 0.75 16.95 13.42
N ASP A 68 0.01 18.05 13.35
CA ASP A 68 -1.24 18.21 14.09
C ASP A 68 -2.36 17.41 13.41
N LEU A 69 -3.00 16.55 14.18
CA LEU A 69 -4.18 15.80 13.80
C LEU A 69 -5.27 16.09 14.84
N SER A 70 -6.02 17.16 14.59
CA SER A 70 -7.09 17.68 15.45
C SER A 70 -6.63 17.97 16.90
N GLY A 71 -5.52 18.67 17.05
CA GLY A 71 -4.97 19.08 18.35
C GLY A 71 -4.06 18.04 19.02
N LEU A 72 -3.78 16.92 18.36
CA LEU A 72 -2.81 15.93 18.82
C LEU A 72 -1.65 15.79 17.83
N THR A 73 -0.47 15.53 18.35
CA THR A 73 0.75 15.30 17.58
C THR A 73 0.83 13.85 17.13
N THR A 74 1.05 13.60 15.84
CA THR A 74 1.20 12.24 15.31
C THR A 74 2.54 11.60 15.70
N TYR A 75 2.54 10.36 16.22
CA TYR A 75 3.76 9.65 16.61
C TYR A 75 4.57 9.06 15.44
N HIS A 76 3.90 8.73 14.35
CA HIS A 76 4.48 8.28 13.09
C HIS A 76 3.64 8.84 11.95
N GLU A 77 3.98 8.51 10.71
CA GLU A 77 3.18 8.90 9.56
C GLU A 77 1.81 8.20 9.59
N TRP A 78 0.82 8.86 9.01
CA TRP A 78 -0.52 8.34 8.79
C TRP A 78 -0.86 8.54 7.33
N HIS A 79 -1.18 7.46 6.64
CA HIS A 79 -1.62 7.48 5.25
C HIS A 79 -3.00 6.84 5.17
N GLY A 80 -3.99 7.64 4.79
CA GLY A 80 -5.38 7.23 4.65
C GLY A 80 -5.64 6.63 3.28
N TYR A 81 -6.44 5.57 3.27
CA TYR A 81 -6.84 4.82 2.08
C TYR A 81 -8.34 4.56 2.15
N SER A 82 -9.00 4.60 1.00
CA SER A 82 -10.44 4.36 0.88
C SER A 82 -10.75 2.89 0.65
N ALA A 83 -11.96 2.46 1.04
CA ALA A 83 -12.41 1.09 0.79
C ALA A 83 -12.56 0.77 -0.71
N SER A 84 -12.69 1.77 -1.59
CA SER A 84 -12.80 1.57 -3.04
C SER A 84 -11.53 0.99 -3.65
N GLY A 85 -10.38 1.11 -2.98
CA GLY A 85 -9.15 0.46 -3.41
C GLY A 85 -9.10 -1.04 -3.11
N ILE A 86 -9.95 -1.57 -2.22
CA ILE A 86 -9.94 -3.01 -1.91
C ILE A 86 -10.59 -3.78 -3.06
N ILE A 87 -9.81 -4.63 -3.74
CA ILE A 87 -10.29 -5.43 -4.87
C ILE A 87 -10.44 -6.92 -4.54
N ASP A 88 -9.77 -7.40 -3.49
CA ASP A 88 -9.93 -8.76 -2.98
C ASP A 88 -9.67 -8.80 -1.46
N LEU A 89 -10.35 -9.70 -0.75
CA LEU A 89 -10.29 -9.82 0.69
C LEU A 89 -10.60 -11.25 1.14
N ASP A 90 -9.71 -11.85 1.92
CA ASP A 90 -9.85 -13.18 2.53
C ASP A 90 -9.65 -13.10 4.04
N PHE A 91 -10.72 -12.68 4.73
CA PHE A 91 -10.74 -12.49 6.18
C PHE A 91 -11.71 -13.49 6.79
N GLN A 92 -11.18 -14.64 7.22
CA GLN A 92 -11.97 -15.70 7.81
C GLN A 92 -11.41 -16.14 9.16
N PHE A 93 -12.27 -16.26 10.16
CA PHE A 93 -11.89 -16.70 11.49
C PHE A 93 -12.95 -17.63 12.06
N ASP A 94 -12.56 -18.87 12.37
CA ASP A 94 -13.43 -19.89 12.98
C ASP A 94 -14.82 -20.03 12.31
N GLY A 95 -14.82 -20.04 10.96
CA GLY A 95 -16.04 -20.15 10.15
C GLY A 95 -16.84 -18.86 9.99
N MET A 96 -16.41 -17.75 10.57
CA MET A 96 -16.92 -16.42 10.24
C MET A 96 -16.11 -15.83 9.09
N GLU A 97 -16.78 -14.99 8.30
CA GLU A 97 -16.20 -14.28 7.16
C GLU A 97 -16.58 -12.80 7.28
N TRP A 98 -15.63 -11.92 6.98
CA TRP A 98 -15.91 -10.50 6.76
C TRP A 98 -15.77 -10.20 5.28
N LEU A 99 -16.77 -9.54 4.72
CA LEU A 99 -16.81 -9.13 3.32
C LEU A 99 -16.46 -7.65 3.19
N LEU A 100 -16.18 -7.19 1.97
CA LEU A 100 -15.96 -5.76 1.71
C LEU A 100 -17.17 -4.90 2.14
N SER A 101 -18.39 -5.42 2.03
CA SER A 101 -19.62 -4.74 2.48
C SER A 101 -19.67 -4.51 4.00
N ASP A 102 -18.87 -5.26 4.76
CA ASP A 102 -18.81 -5.17 6.21
C ASP A 102 -17.83 -4.06 6.65
N HIS A 103 -17.06 -3.48 5.74
CA HIS A 103 -16.15 -2.38 6.06
C HIS A 103 -16.95 -1.17 6.58
N SER A 104 -16.62 -0.71 7.78
CA SER A 104 -17.30 0.42 8.42
C SER A 104 -16.46 1.68 8.51
N GLY A 105 -15.23 1.66 7.98
CA GLY A 105 -14.27 2.76 8.10
C GLY A 105 -13.83 3.02 9.53
N ASN A 106 -12.69 3.71 9.66
CA ASN A 106 -12.29 4.35 10.90
C ASN A 106 -11.92 5.80 10.62
N VAL A 107 -12.34 6.68 11.52
CA VAL A 107 -12.03 8.11 11.49
C VAL A 107 -11.07 8.40 12.64
N PRO A 108 -9.80 8.76 12.39
CA PRO A 108 -8.83 9.05 13.45
C PRO A 108 -9.32 10.15 14.38
N ARG A 109 -9.89 11.22 13.79
CA ARG A 109 -10.48 12.36 14.49
C ARG A 109 -11.56 13.04 13.65
N GLU A 110 -12.42 13.81 14.32
CA GLU A 110 -13.45 14.61 13.65
C GLU A 110 -12.84 15.49 12.54
N GLY A 111 -13.44 15.45 11.36
CA GLY A 111 -12.97 16.20 10.19
C GLY A 111 -11.95 15.47 9.31
N VAL A 112 -11.52 14.27 9.69
CA VAL A 112 -10.67 13.38 8.90
C VAL A 112 -11.55 12.37 8.15
N THR A 113 -11.20 12.04 6.91
CA THR A 113 -12.00 11.11 6.09
C THR A 113 -11.94 9.69 6.64
N GLU A 114 -13.05 8.95 6.60
CA GLU A 114 -13.05 7.54 7.01
C GLU A 114 -12.19 6.70 6.05
N GLY A 115 -11.46 5.72 6.60
CA GLY A 115 -10.63 4.87 5.76
C GLY A 115 -9.88 3.78 6.48
N LEU A 116 -8.95 3.19 5.73
CA LEU A 116 -7.86 2.36 6.21
C LEU A 116 -6.65 3.24 6.43
N TRP A 117 -5.99 3.07 7.57
CA TRP A 117 -4.81 3.86 7.91
C TRP A 117 -3.58 2.98 7.99
N PHE A 118 -2.48 3.41 7.39
CA PHE A 118 -1.18 2.76 7.46
C PHE A 118 -0.09 3.74 7.90
N ASP A 119 1.01 3.23 8.44
CA ASP A 119 2.19 4.02 8.81
C ASP A 119 3.13 4.35 7.65
N VAL A 120 2.83 3.83 6.45
CA VAL A 120 3.58 4.12 5.22
C VAL A 120 2.64 4.29 4.05
N ASP A 121 3.09 5.04 3.05
CA ASP A 121 2.40 5.16 1.78
C ASP A 121 2.57 3.87 0.96
N LEU A 122 1.49 3.10 0.80
CA LEU A 122 1.40 1.89 -0.04
C LEU A 122 1.85 2.16 -1.49
N ALA A 123 1.64 3.38 -1.97
CA ALA A 123 2.00 3.79 -3.30
C ALA A 123 3.55 3.91 -3.47
N THR A 124 4.33 3.99 -2.38
CA THR A 124 5.81 4.05 -2.47
C THR A 124 6.50 2.71 -2.68
N GLY A 125 5.79 1.59 -2.52
CA GLY A 125 6.43 0.26 -2.47
C GLY A 125 6.84 -0.19 -1.07
N ALA A 126 6.71 0.66 -0.05
CA ALA A 126 7.03 0.29 1.32
C ALA A 126 6.04 -0.75 1.88
N THR A 127 6.53 -1.62 2.76
CA THR A 127 5.70 -2.56 3.53
C THR A 127 5.24 -1.87 4.80
N PRO A 128 3.93 -1.73 5.05
CA PRO A 128 3.44 -1.19 6.31
C PRO A 128 3.88 -2.02 7.51
N THR A 129 4.07 -1.39 8.65
CA THR A 129 4.28 -2.10 9.92
C THR A 129 3.12 -1.92 10.88
N LEU A 130 2.28 -0.90 10.66
CA LEU A 130 1.10 -0.61 11.46
C LEU A 130 -0.09 -0.36 10.52
N ALA A 131 -1.28 -0.73 10.99
CA ALA A 131 -2.51 -0.47 10.28
C ALA A 131 -3.64 -0.16 11.25
N TRP A 132 -4.73 0.43 10.77
CA TRP A 132 -5.97 0.55 11.52
C TRP A 132 -7.19 0.65 10.61
N PHE A 133 -8.05 -0.35 10.68
CA PHE A 133 -9.33 -0.39 9.97
C PHE A 133 -10.29 -1.41 10.62
N LYS A 134 -11.58 -1.33 10.26
CA LYS A 134 -12.67 -2.02 10.95
C LYS A 134 -13.66 -2.65 9.97
N PHE A 135 -14.07 -3.88 10.28
CA PHE A 135 -15.14 -4.62 9.59
C PHE A 135 -16.20 -5.09 10.61
N ASN A 136 -17.49 -4.91 10.31
CA ASN A 136 -18.59 -5.35 11.16
C ASN A 136 -19.60 -6.14 10.33
N ASN A 137 -19.88 -7.36 10.77
CA ASN A 137 -21.00 -8.12 10.28
C ASN A 137 -22.04 -8.32 11.40
N SER A 138 -23.07 -9.12 11.15
CA SER A 138 -24.12 -9.38 12.17
C SER A 138 -23.62 -10.12 13.42
N SER A 139 -22.45 -10.74 13.34
CA SER A 139 -21.94 -11.71 14.30
C SER A 139 -20.71 -11.19 15.06
N SER A 140 -19.97 -10.24 14.50
CA SER A 140 -18.72 -9.76 15.07
C SER A 140 -18.20 -8.46 14.45
N ASP A 141 -17.42 -7.74 15.25
CA ASP A 141 -16.55 -6.65 14.82
C ASP A 141 -15.10 -7.15 14.77
N LEU A 142 -14.43 -6.96 13.63
CA LEU A 142 -12.99 -7.15 13.45
C LEU A 142 -12.30 -5.79 13.38
N TYR A 143 -11.33 -5.59 14.27
CA TYR A 143 -10.40 -4.47 14.26
C TYR A 143 -9.02 -5.02 13.92
N LEU A 144 -8.48 -4.63 12.76
CA LEU A 144 -7.10 -4.95 12.38
C LEU A 144 -6.20 -3.76 12.70
N GLY A 145 -5.24 -4.03 13.59
CA GLY A 145 -4.46 -3.00 14.27
C GLY A 145 -5.33 -2.09 15.15
N ASN A 146 -4.71 -1.09 15.76
CA ASN A 146 -5.40 -0.18 16.67
C ASN A 146 -4.90 1.25 16.53
N MET A 147 -5.72 2.19 17.01
CA MET A 147 -5.29 3.53 17.34
C MET A 147 -5.04 3.62 18.85
N TYR A 148 -4.08 4.43 19.26
CA TYR A 148 -3.93 4.90 20.62
C TYR A 148 -3.71 6.41 20.62
N PHE A 149 -4.05 7.04 21.72
CA PHE A 149 -3.76 8.45 21.95
C PHE A 149 -3.57 8.69 23.45
N ASP A 150 -2.83 9.74 23.76
CA ASP A 150 -2.77 10.33 25.09
C ASP A 150 -3.26 11.79 25.01
N ASP A 151 -2.95 12.59 26.04
CA ASP A 151 -3.36 13.99 26.13
C ASP A 151 -2.74 14.87 25.03
N GLU A 152 -1.63 14.44 24.41
CA GLU A 152 -0.85 15.26 23.48
C GLU A 152 -0.61 14.59 22.12
N ASN A 153 -0.75 13.26 22.03
CA ASN A 153 -0.29 12.48 20.88
C ASN A 153 -1.29 11.44 20.40
N ILE A 154 -1.17 11.05 19.14
CA ILE A 154 -1.96 10.03 18.47
C ILE A 154 -1.08 9.11 17.61
N GLY A 155 -1.36 7.80 17.66
CA GLY A 155 -0.60 6.77 16.95
C GLY A 155 -1.42 5.53 16.60
N LEU A 156 -0.86 4.71 15.73
CA LEU A 156 -1.27 3.38 15.31
C LEU A 156 -0.46 2.35 16.10
N GLY A 157 -1.09 1.25 16.47
CA GLY A 157 -0.46 0.14 17.19
C GLY A 157 -0.68 -1.20 16.53
N THR A 158 0.02 -2.21 17.03
CA THR A 158 0.02 -3.58 16.52
C THR A 158 -1.13 -4.43 17.07
N GLY A 159 -1.97 -3.89 17.95
CA GLY A 159 -3.01 -4.67 18.62
C GLY A 159 -4.23 -4.84 17.72
N SER A 160 -4.70 -6.06 17.49
CA SER A 160 -5.97 -6.32 16.78
C SER A 160 -7.00 -6.90 17.75
N THR A 161 -8.29 -6.78 17.43
CA THR A 161 -9.35 -7.31 18.31
C THR A 161 -10.51 -7.85 17.47
N ILE A 162 -11.04 -9.00 17.88
CA ILE A 162 -12.32 -9.53 17.40
C ILE A 162 -13.30 -9.49 18.57
N VAL A 163 -14.41 -8.78 18.38
CA VAL A 163 -15.51 -8.69 19.35
C VAL A 163 -16.69 -9.45 18.77
N PHE A 164 -17.14 -10.47 19.47
CA PHE A 164 -18.30 -11.26 19.07
C PHE A 164 -19.59 -10.63 19.61
N SER A 165 -20.67 -10.65 18.82
CA SER A 165 -21.95 -10.03 19.18
C SER A 165 -22.75 -10.81 20.23
N SER A 166 -22.34 -12.04 20.57
CA SER A 166 -23.02 -12.85 21.59
C SER A 166 -22.50 -12.54 22.99
N ASP A 167 -23.42 -12.32 23.94
CA ASP A 167 -23.16 -11.97 25.35
C ASP A 167 -22.31 -13.00 26.13
N VAL A 168 -21.92 -14.12 25.51
CA VAL A 168 -21.31 -15.28 26.18
C VAL A 168 -19.93 -15.65 25.61
N THR A 169 -19.48 -15.01 24.54
CA THR A 169 -18.20 -15.36 23.88
C THR A 169 -17.09 -14.38 24.22
N PRO A 170 -15.90 -14.86 24.62
CA PRO A 170 -14.79 -13.98 24.97
C PRO A 170 -14.33 -13.20 23.74
N SER A 171 -14.08 -11.90 23.93
CA SER A 171 -13.35 -11.13 22.92
C SER A 171 -11.95 -11.72 22.74
N ILE A 172 -11.48 -11.69 21.50
CA ILE A 172 -10.14 -12.15 21.15
C ILE A 172 -9.27 -10.93 20.91
N ARG A 173 -8.08 -10.90 21.51
CA ARG A 173 -7.10 -9.82 21.32
C ARG A 173 -5.81 -10.37 20.77
N THR A 174 -5.17 -9.59 19.93
CA THR A 174 -3.82 -9.82 19.43
C THR A 174 -2.96 -8.69 19.94
N ASN A 175 -1.74 -9.00 20.36
CA ASN A 175 -0.71 -7.99 20.64
C ASN A 175 0.37 -7.98 19.54
N SER A 176 0.28 -8.92 18.59
CA SER A 176 1.18 -9.10 17.47
C SER A 176 0.36 -8.98 16.18
N LEU A 177 0.65 -7.95 15.40
CA LEU A 177 0.22 -7.83 14.01
C LEU A 177 1.49 -7.72 13.18
N THR A 178 1.67 -8.65 12.26
CA THR A 178 2.71 -8.61 11.24
C THR A 178 2.04 -8.40 9.90
N ILE A 179 2.50 -7.39 9.19
CA ILE A 179 2.04 -7.08 7.84
C ILE A 179 3.17 -7.42 6.89
N THR A 180 2.85 -8.23 5.87
CA THR A 180 3.78 -8.51 4.78
C THR A 180 3.16 -8.04 3.47
N ARG A 181 4.02 -7.55 2.59
CA ARG A 181 3.65 -7.08 1.27
C ARG A 181 4.25 -8.01 0.23
N SER A 182 3.47 -8.37 -0.77
CA SER A 182 3.99 -8.93 -2.01
C SER A 182 3.52 -8.10 -3.19
N ASP A 183 4.48 -7.57 -3.96
CA ASP A 183 4.16 -6.89 -5.20
C ASP A 183 3.86 -7.95 -6.27
N PRO A 184 2.84 -7.74 -7.12
CA PRO A 184 2.68 -8.55 -8.30
C PRO A 184 3.97 -8.48 -9.12
N ALA A 185 4.41 -9.63 -9.65
CA ALA A 185 5.64 -9.69 -10.45
C ALA A 185 5.59 -8.58 -11.52
N PRO A 186 6.66 -7.77 -11.67
CA PRO A 186 6.68 -6.72 -12.66
C PRO A 186 6.36 -7.34 -14.01
N ILE A 187 5.28 -6.89 -14.64
CA ILE A 187 4.98 -7.29 -16.02
C ILE A 187 6.18 -6.79 -16.82
N PRO A 188 6.95 -7.68 -17.48
CA PRO A 188 8.10 -7.23 -18.25
C PRO A 188 7.60 -6.19 -19.24
N GLU A 189 8.14 -4.98 -19.17
CA GLU A 189 7.87 -3.97 -20.18
C GLU A 189 8.08 -4.62 -21.55
N PRO A 190 7.21 -4.38 -22.55
CA PRO A 190 7.47 -4.85 -23.89
C PRO A 190 8.83 -4.29 -24.30
N ALA A 191 9.85 -5.15 -24.29
CA ALA A 191 11.24 -4.77 -24.51
C ALA A 191 11.27 -3.81 -25.69
N SER A 192 11.65 -2.57 -25.40
CA SER A 192 11.53 -1.43 -26.28
C SER A 192 12.14 -1.74 -27.66
N VAL A 193 11.28 -2.17 -28.59
CA VAL A 193 11.56 -2.33 -30.03
C VAL A 193 12.00 -0.97 -30.65
N ILE A 194 11.85 0.11 -29.89
CA ILE A 194 12.24 1.48 -30.21
C ILE A 194 13.76 1.63 -30.42
N THR A 195 14.60 0.84 -29.74
CA THR A 195 16.06 0.98 -29.89
C THR A 195 16.55 0.48 -31.26
N TRP A 196 15.87 -0.49 -31.86
CA TRP A 196 16.23 -1.03 -33.18
C TRP A 196 15.69 -0.18 -34.34
N THR A 197 14.55 0.50 -34.16
CA THR A 197 13.99 1.39 -35.19
C THR A 197 14.84 2.65 -35.37
N LEU A 198 15.37 3.23 -34.28
CA LEU A 198 16.26 4.39 -34.36
C LEU A 198 17.62 4.08 -35.01
N LEU A 199 18.23 2.92 -34.71
CA LEU A 199 19.45 2.48 -35.40
C LEU A 199 19.22 2.22 -36.89
N GLY A 200 18.07 1.65 -37.25
CA GLY A 200 17.67 1.46 -38.66
C GLY A 200 17.53 2.79 -39.41
N ILE A 201 16.87 3.79 -38.82
CA ILE A 201 16.68 5.11 -39.44
C ILE A 201 18.01 5.85 -39.60
N VAL A 202 18.89 5.82 -38.59
CA VAL A 202 20.23 6.45 -38.69
C VAL A 202 21.09 5.75 -39.76
N GLY A 203 21.04 4.42 -39.85
CA GLY A 203 21.75 3.67 -40.90
C GLY A 203 21.28 4.00 -42.32
N TRP A 204 19.96 4.18 -42.51
CA TRP A 204 19.38 4.55 -43.80
C TRP A 204 19.70 5.99 -44.22
N ILE A 205 19.74 6.93 -43.28
CA ILE A 205 20.11 8.33 -43.56
C ILE A 205 21.59 8.41 -43.96
N ALA A 206 22.48 7.67 -43.29
CA ALA A 206 23.91 7.64 -43.60
C ALA A 206 24.19 7.10 -45.01
N THR A 207 23.55 5.97 -45.39
CA THR A 207 23.72 5.37 -46.72
C THR A 207 23.11 6.21 -47.85
N TRP A 208 22.02 6.93 -47.59
CA TRP A 208 21.43 7.84 -48.57
C TRP A 208 22.31 9.07 -48.85
N TRP A 209 22.98 9.60 -47.82
CA TRP A 209 23.88 10.74 -47.97
C TRP A 209 25.16 10.39 -48.76
N GLU A 210 25.67 9.16 -48.59
CA GLU A 210 26.89 8.70 -49.28
C GLU A 210 26.68 8.50 -50.79
N ARG A 211 25.46 8.14 -51.23
CA ARG A 211 25.12 8.00 -52.66
C ARG A 211 24.96 9.32 -53.43
N ARG A 212 24.83 10.46 -52.75
CA ARG A 212 24.61 11.77 -53.38
C ARG A 212 25.88 12.60 -53.57
N ARG A 213 27.02 12.13 -53.07
CA ARG A 213 28.35 12.70 -53.37
C ARG A 213 29.01 11.92 -54.49
#